data_AF-A0A918RFD9-F1
#
_entry.id   AF-A0A918RFD9-F1
#
_cell.length_a   1.000
_cell.length_b   1.000
_cell.length_c   1.000
_cell.angle_alpha   90.00
_cell.angle_beta   90.00
_cell.angle_gamma   90.00
#
_symmetry.space_group_name_H-M   'P 1'
#
loop_
_entity.id
_entity.type
_entity.pdbx_description
1 polymer ?
#
loop_
_entity_poly.entity_id
_entity_poly.type
_entity_poly.pdbx_seq_one_letter_code
_entity_poly.pdbx_strand_id
1 'polypeptide(L)'
;MASTQGGGAANEDTVLVSPTGVVVLDGLSAPKDLPMGCIHGTPWFVRQLGTCLLNLIGDNAVTLREALRTAISEVNNLHRDTCALDQEAVPAATVVMIRERGHDLDYLVLSDNVLVLDLDDEGIQTIVDKRVEEVAGEEMRAALQGPTGTAEHAARVSALVTVQRRLRNRSGGYWVAATDPAAADEAITGTVDLAQVRQAALLTDGASRLVDSFDALSWEQLLDLLRAEGPAALIARTREAELADPVGERWPRFKRSDDATAAYVRIGQPAPHSSEGKRLELGRRAGSSWGSGERADGHTAAVAPAPQDVAAALGIEPGDDVIRRTCIYRDRHGAVAHSTSWIQVEFAEAVPALLCGSHLVGGTSLDLIARETGRQAVQRTNKTTARIATTEDAQLLELQPGTNEAILVLSARFVDREGRPLEYGVDLGAPGRTRIETADTTC
;
A
#
# COMPACT_ATOMS: atom_id res chain seq x y z
N MET A 1 -4.67 -1.28 -7.20
CA MET A 1 -6.11 -1.63 -7.20
C MET A 1 -6.37 -2.71 -8.25
N ALA A 2 -7.43 -3.50 -8.10
CA ALA A 2 -7.96 -4.42 -9.11
C ALA A 2 -9.47 -4.57 -8.92
N SER A 3 -10.19 -4.84 -10.00
CA SER A 3 -11.64 -5.08 -10.00
C SER A 3 -11.98 -6.09 -11.08
N THR A 4 -12.77 -7.12 -10.76
CA THR A 4 -13.17 -8.16 -11.70
C THR A 4 -14.63 -8.52 -11.53
N GLN A 5 -15.28 -8.80 -12.65
CA GLN A 5 -16.63 -9.31 -12.69
C GLN A 5 -16.70 -10.74 -12.12
N GLY A 6 -17.76 -11.02 -11.36
CA GLY A 6 -18.15 -12.35 -10.90
C GLY A 6 -19.09 -13.04 -11.89
N GLY A 7 -20.13 -13.71 -11.35
CA GLY A 7 -21.10 -14.44 -12.17
C GLY A 7 -22.20 -13.59 -12.83
N GLY A 8 -22.20 -12.26 -12.60
CA GLY A 8 -23.18 -11.31 -13.14
C GLY A 8 -23.02 -11.03 -14.64
N ALA A 9 -23.87 -10.16 -15.19
CA ALA A 9 -23.81 -9.76 -16.61
C ALA A 9 -22.79 -8.64 -16.90
N ALA A 10 -22.50 -7.82 -15.89
CA ALA A 10 -21.46 -6.79 -15.90
C ALA A 10 -20.89 -6.66 -14.49
N ASN A 11 -19.70 -6.04 -14.38
CA ASN A 11 -19.15 -5.64 -13.10
C ASN A 11 -19.92 -4.42 -12.56
N GLU A 12 -20.52 -4.57 -11.39
CA GLU A 12 -21.29 -3.57 -10.66
C GLU A 12 -20.43 -2.85 -9.61
N ASP A 13 -19.17 -3.24 -9.43
CA ASP A 13 -18.20 -2.53 -8.59
C ASP A 13 -17.50 -1.38 -9.34
N THR A 14 -16.94 -0.44 -8.57
CA THR A 14 -15.93 0.47 -9.10
C THR A 14 -14.89 0.88 -8.07
N VAL A 15 -13.70 1.24 -8.54
CA VAL A 15 -12.62 1.80 -7.73
C VAL A 15 -12.03 3.00 -8.45
N LEU A 16 -11.88 4.10 -7.73
CA LEU A 16 -11.24 5.31 -8.22
C LEU A 16 -10.18 5.80 -7.23
N VAL A 17 -9.06 6.28 -7.76
CA VAL A 17 -7.89 6.69 -6.97
C VAL A 17 -7.42 8.05 -7.46
N SER A 18 -7.07 8.91 -6.51
CA SER A 18 -6.37 10.17 -6.70
C SER A 18 -5.09 10.16 -5.84
N PRO A 19 -4.19 11.16 -5.98
CA PRO A 19 -3.00 11.23 -5.13
C PRO A 19 -3.30 11.27 -3.62
N THR A 20 -4.48 11.74 -3.21
CA THR A 20 -4.83 11.97 -1.80
C THR A 20 -6.07 11.20 -1.34
N GLY A 21 -6.64 10.32 -2.16
CA GLY A 21 -7.87 9.62 -1.78
C GLY A 21 -8.24 8.44 -2.66
N VAL A 22 -8.97 7.50 -2.07
CA VAL A 22 -9.43 6.27 -2.71
C VAL A 22 -10.90 6.08 -2.41
N VAL A 23 -11.69 5.71 -3.42
CA VAL A 23 -13.11 5.38 -3.31
C VAL A 23 -13.32 3.99 -3.91
N VAL A 24 -13.94 3.08 -3.17
CA VAL A 24 -14.39 1.77 -3.64
C VAL A 24 -15.90 1.67 -3.39
N LEU A 25 -16.62 1.26 -4.43
CA LEU A 25 -18.07 1.07 -4.42
C LEU A 25 -18.37 -0.34 -4.88
N ASP A 26 -19.32 -0.99 -4.22
CA ASP A 26 -19.93 -2.23 -4.69
C ASP A 26 -21.41 -1.97 -4.96
N GLY A 27 -21.83 -2.30 -6.18
CA GLY A 27 -23.16 -2.03 -6.69
C GLY A 27 -24.13 -3.16 -6.38
N LEU A 28 -25.28 -2.81 -5.82
CA LEU A 28 -26.33 -3.80 -5.57
C LEU A 28 -27.01 -4.19 -6.89
N SER A 29 -27.03 -5.50 -7.16
CA SER A 29 -27.68 -6.05 -8.35
C SER A 29 -29.16 -5.74 -8.42
N ALA A 30 -29.62 -5.45 -9.64
CA ALA A 30 -31.03 -5.17 -9.92
C ALA A 30 -31.94 -6.35 -9.53
N PRO A 31 -33.09 -6.09 -8.86
CA PRO A 31 -34.17 -7.06 -8.70
C PRO A 31 -34.59 -7.67 -10.03
N LYS A 32 -34.76 -9.00 -10.09
CA LYS A 32 -35.27 -9.69 -11.30
C LYS A 32 -36.78 -9.60 -11.43
N ASP A 33 -37.46 -9.31 -10.34
CA ASP A 33 -38.91 -9.37 -10.14
C ASP A 33 -39.60 -7.99 -10.17
N LEU A 34 -38.83 -6.90 -10.23
CA LEU A 34 -39.35 -5.53 -10.23
C LEU A 34 -38.80 -4.73 -11.41
N PRO A 35 -39.60 -3.83 -12.02
CA PRO A 35 -39.10 -2.90 -13.02
C PRO A 35 -38.12 -1.93 -12.37
N MET A 36 -36.95 -1.74 -12.99
CA MET A 36 -35.98 -0.75 -12.53
C MET A 36 -36.48 0.67 -12.78
N GLY A 37 -36.40 1.52 -11.75
CA GLY A 37 -36.69 2.96 -11.85
C GLY A 37 -35.63 3.74 -12.64
N CYS A 38 -34.46 3.16 -12.90
CA CYS A 38 -33.39 3.76 -13.68
C CYS A 38 -33.10 2.98 -14.97
N ILE A 39 -33.05 3.68 -16.10
CA ILE A 39 -32.76 3.09 -17.42
C ILE A 39 -31.26 2.78 -17.63
N HIS A 40 -30.38 3.34 -16.81
CA HIS A 40 -28.92 3.23 -16.99
C HIS A 40 -28.30 2.04 -16.24
N GLY A 41 -28.98 1.53 -15.20
CA GLY A 41 -28.52 0.40 -14.38
C GLY A 41 -27.43 0.74 -13.34
N THR A 42 -27.10 -0.25 -12.51
CA THR A 42 -26.13 -0.15 -11.41
C THR A 42 -24.71 0.21 -11.87
N PRO A 43 -24.15 -0.39 -12.95
CA PRO A 43 -22.80 -0.02 -13.41
C PRO A 43 -22.65 1.45 -13.79
N TRP A 44 -23.70 2.08 -14.33
CA TRP A 44 -23.68 3.52 -14.60
C TRP A 44 -23.68 4.32 -13.30
N PHE A 45 -24.57 3.98 -12.36
CA PHE A 45 -24.70 4.68 -11.09
C PHE A 45 -23.40 4.68 -10.29
N VAL A 46 -22.76 3.52 -10.10
CA VAL A 46 -21.49 3.44 -9.35
C VAL A 46 -20.37 4.25 -9.99
N ARG A 47 -20.30 4.30 -11.34
CA ARG A 47 -19.31 5.12 -12.04
C ARG A 47 -19.56 6.61 -11.85
N GLN A 48 -20.81 7.06 -11.92
CA GLN A 48 -21.14 8.47 -11.69
C GLN A 48 -20.89 8.87 -10.23
N LEU A 49 -21.37 8.06 -9.28
CA LEU A 49 -21.19 8.29 -7.85
C LEU A 49 -19.72 8.33 -7.47
N GLY A 50 -18.94 7.33 -7.92
CA GLY A 50 -17.51 7.25 -7.65
C GLY A 50 -16.71 8.41 -8.24
N THR A 51 -17.05 8.85 -9.46
CA THR A 51 -16.41 10.02 -10.09
C THR A 51 -16.72 11.31 -9.34
N CYS A 52 -17.98 11.50 -8.92
CA CYS A 52 -18.39 12.66 -8.15
C CYS A 52 -17.70 12.68 -6.77
N LEU A 53 -17.70 11.54 -6.07
CA LEU A 53 -17.01 11.37 -4.79
C LEU A 53 -15.52 11.69 -4.89
N LEU A 54 -14.80 11.11 -5.87
CA LEU A 54 -13.36 11.33 -6.00
C LEU A 54 -13.03 12.82 -6.20
N ASN A 55 -13.85 13.54 -6.97
CA ASN A 55 -13.68 14.98 -7.18
C ASN A 55 -13.95 15.78 -5.89
N LEU A 56 -15.03 15.45 -5.16
CA LEU A 56 -15.43 16.18 -3.96
C LEU A 56 -14.46 15.98 -2.79
N ILE A 57 -13.93 14.76 -2.60
CA ILE A 57 -12.97 14.50 -1.52
C ILE A 57 -11.63 15.19 -1.75
N GLY A 58 -11.33 15.65 -2.97
CA GLY A 58 -10.16 16.46 -3.27
C GLY A 58 -10.16 17.84 -2.59
N ASP A 59 -11.33 18.33 -2.15
CA ASP A 59 -11.44 19.54 -1.34
C ASP A 59 -11.41 19.19 0.15
N ASN A 60 -10.33 19.60 0.82
CA ASN A 60 -10.13 19.37 2.26
C ASN A 60 -11.11 20.14 3.15
N ALA A 61 -11.82 21.15 2.62
CA ALA A 61 -12.87 21.86 3.35
C ALA A 61 -14.17 21.05 3.47
N VAL A 62 -14.37 20.07 2.59
CA VAL A 62 -15.57 19.22 2.57
C VAL A 62 -15.35 17.99 3.44
N THR A 63 -16.30 17.64 4.31
CA THR A 63 -16.22 16.38 5.08
C THR A 63 -16.57 15.19 4.18
N LEU A 64 -16.07 13.99 4.46
CA LEU A 64 -16.42 12.80 3.66
C LEU A 64 -17.93 12.52 3.62
N ARG A 65 -18.63 12.83 4.72
CA ARG A 65 -20.09 12.75 4.83
C ARG A 65 -20.78 13.74 3.89
N GLU A 66 -20.33 14.99 3.88
CA GLU A 66 -20.88 16.01 2.99
C GLU A 66 -20.58 15.70 1.51
N ALA A 67 -19.39 15.16 1.23
CA ALA A 67 -19.03 14.70 -0.10
C ALA A 67 -19.98 13.60 -0.59
N LEU A 68 -20.31 12.60 0.25
CA LEU A 68 -21.26 11.55 -0.11
C LEU A 68 -22.69 12.07 -0.31
N ARG A 69 -23.17 12.95 0.58
CA ARG A 69 -24.48 13.60 0.45
C ARG A 69 -24.59 14.38 -0.86
N THR A 70 -23.58 15.20 -1.14
CA THR A 70 -23.52 16.00 -2.36
C THR A 70 -23.45 15.08 -3.58
N ALA A 71 -22.60 14.05 -3.56
CA ALA A 71 -22.48 13.12 -4.67
C ALA A 71 -23.78 12.40 -5.02
N ILE A 72 -24.53 11.92 -4.01
CA ILE A 72 -25.86 11.32 -4.24
C ILE A 72 -26.80 12.32 -4.90
N SER A 73 -26.81 13.58 -4.41
CA SER A 73 -27.66 14.64 -4.96
C SER A 73 -27.30 15.00 -6.40
N GLU A 74 -26.01 15.12 -6.71
CA GLU A 74 -25.51 15.40 -8.04
C GLU A 74 -25.84 14.26 -9.02
N VAL A 75 -25.63 13.01 -8.63
CA VAL A 75 -25.98 11.85 -9.46
C VAL A 75 -27.49 11.81 -9.72
N ASN A 76 -28.34 12.02 -8.71
CA ASN A 76 -29.78 12.11 -8.90
C ASN A 76 -30.15 13.17 -9.95
N ASN A 77 -29.51 14.35 -9.90
CA ASN A 77 -29.77 15.44 -10.86
C ASN A 77 -29.44 15.06 -12.31
N LEU A 78 -28.50 14.14 -12.54
CA LEU A 78 -28.16 13.68 -13.90
C LEU A 78 -29.29 12.93 -14.60
N HIS A 79 -30.21 12.30 -13.85
CA HIS A 79 -31.23 11.41 -14.44
C HIS A 79 -32.64 11.53 -13.87
N ARG A 80 -32.90 12.44 -12.92
CA ARG A 80 -34.24 12.63 -12.32
C ARG A 80 -35.35 12.98 -13.33
N ASP A 81 -34.99 13.54 -14.48
CA ASP A 81 -35.96 13.91 -15.52
C ASP A 81 -36.25 12.77 -16.51
N THR A 82 -35.45 11.69 -16.48
CA THR A 82 -35.58 10.53 -17.38
C THR A 82 -35.83 9.21 -16.64
N CYS A 83 -35.68 9.19 -15.32
CA CYS A 83 -35.79 8.01 -14.45
C CYS A 83 -36.72 8.28 -13.26
N ALA A 84 -37.34 7.23 -12.74
CA ALA A 84 -38.21 7.27 -11.57
C ALA A 84 -37.42 6.93 -10.30
N LEU A 85 -36.95 7.96 -9.59
CA LEU A 85 -36.08 7.83 -8.41
C LEU A 85 -36.83 7.47 -7.12
N ASP A 86 -38.16 7.52 -7.15
CA ASP A 86 -39.06 7.21 -6.04
C ASP A 86 -39.49 5.72 -6.02
N GLN A 87 -39.10 4.94 -7.02
CA GLN A 87 -39.40 3.52 -7.10
C GLN A 87 -38.59 2.70 -6.09
N GLU A 88 -39.13 1.55 -5.70
CA GLU A 88 -38.46 0.63 -4.78
C GLU A 88 -37.16 0.05 -5.38
N ALA A 89 -37.15 -0.21 -6.69
CA ALA A 89 -36.02 -0.77 -7.42
C ALA A 89 -35.23 0.34 -8.13
N VAL A 90 -34.30 0.96 -7.41
CA VAL A 90 -33.32 1.91 -7.95
C VAL A 90 -31.89 1.37 -7.78
N PRO A 91 -30.94 1.79 -8.63
CA PRO A 91 -29.53 1.52 -8.41
C PRO A 91 -29.09 1.98 -7.02
N ALA A 92 -28.26 1.18 -6.37
CA ALA A 92 -27.70 1.48 -5.07
C ALA A 92 -26.29 0.91 -4.97
N ALA A 93 -25.49 1.44 -4.03
CA ALA A 93 -24.13 0.99 -3.80
C ALA A 93 -23.72 1.09 -2.33
N THR A 94 -22.86 0.18 -1.91
CA THR A 94 -22.04 0.31 -0.71
C THR A 94 -20.90 1.28 -0.98
N VAL A 95 -20.33 1.89 0.06
CA VAL A 95 -19.24 2.87 -0.09
C VAL A 95 -18.16 2.62 0.95
N VAL A 96 -16.91 2.52 0.51
CA VAL A 96 -15.77 2.70 1.39
C VAL A 96 -14.80 3.67 0.74
N MET A 97 -14.35 4.67 1.51
CA MET A 97 -13.37 5.64 1.02
C MET A 97 -12.45 6.13 2.12
N ILE A 98 -11.25 6.51 1.71
CA ILE A 98 -10.25 7.16 2.56
C ILE A 98 -9.73 8.43 1.87
N ARG A 99 -9.29 9.39 2.68
CA ARG A 99 -8.65 10.63 2.24
C ARG A 99 -7.50 11.01 3.17
N GLU A 100 -6.35 11.26 2.58
CA GLU A 100 -5.23 11.93 3.23
C GLU A 100 -5.48 13.45 3.30
N ARG A 101 -5.45 14.00 4.52
CA ARG A 101 -5.65 15.43 4.80
C ARG A 101 -4.57 15.90 5.78
N GLY A 102 -3.42 16.30 5.24
CA GLY A 102 -2.29 16.76 6.06
C GLY A 102 -1.69 15.62 6.88
N HIS A 103 -1.87 15.64 8.20
CA HIS A 103 -1.43 14.56 9.11
C HIS A 103 -2.53 13.54 9.42
N ASP A 104 -3.71 13.71 8.83
CA ASP A 104 -4.88 12.89 9.11
C ASP A 104 -5.19 11.95 7.94
N LEU A 105 -5.64 10.73 8.25
CA LEU A 105 -6.36 9.88 7.30
C LEU A 105 -7.84 9.83 7.72
N ASP A 106 -8.69 10.54 6.97
CA ASP A 106 -10.13 10.48 7.12
C ASP A 106 -10.66 9.22 6.41
N TYR A 107 -11.66 8.55 6.99
CA TYR A 107 -12.36 7.45 6.34
C TYR A 107 -13.88 7.53 6.46
N LEU A 108 -14.56 6.90 5.50
CA LEU A 108 -16.00 6.70 5.51
C LEU A 108 -16.32 5.29 5.01
N VAL A 109 -17.19 4.58 5.74
CA VAL A 109 -17.76 3.28 5.39
C VAL A 109 -19.29 3.36 5.48
N LEU A 110 -19.98 3.01 4.40
CA LEU A 110 -21.44 2.88 4.34
C LEU A 110 -21.77 1.47 3.84
N SER A 111 -22.48 0.70 4.67
CA SER A 111 -22.73 -0.74 4.46
C SER A 111 -21.46 -1.60 4.62
N ASP A 112 -21.50 -2.78 4.03
CA ASP A 112 -20.69 -3.96 4.28
C ASP A 112 -19.36 -4.02 3.52
N ASN A 113 -18.96 -2.96 2.82
CA ASN A 113 -17.58 -2.84 2.36
C ASN A 113 -16.62 -2.73 3.55
N VAL A 114 -15.43 -3.31 3.41
CA VAL A 114 -14.46 -3.39 4.50
C VAL A 114 -13.30 -2.44 4.27
N LEU A 115 -13.02 -1.61 5.27
CA LEU A 115 -11.75 -0.90 5.41
C LEU A 115 -10.88 -1.64 6.41
N VAL A 116 -9.66 -2.01 6.00
CA VAL A 116 -8.64 -2.60 6.85
C VAL A 116 -7.52 -1.57 7.01
N LEU A 117 -7.14 -1.24 8.25
CA LEU A 117 -6.04 -0.36 8.60
C LEU A 117 -5.00 -1.16 9.41
N ASP A 118 -3.73 -1.06 9.02
CA ASP A 118 -2.59 -1.49 9.83
C ASP A 118 -2.03 -0.25 10.55
N LEU A 119 -2.31 -0.16 11.84
CA LEU A 119 -1.99 0.99 12.71
C LEU A 119 -0.68 0.81 13.49
N ASP A 120 0.26 0.05 12.92
CA ASP A 120 1.59 -0.22 13.49
C ASP A 120 1.49 -0.82 14.90
N ASP A 121 1.80 -0.05 15.95
CA ASP A 121 1.76 -0.50 17.35
C ASP A 121 0.35 -0.90 17.83
N GLU A 122 -0.71 -0.36 17.22
CA GLU A 122 -2.10 -0.69 17.58
C GLU A 122 -2.62 -1.95 16.85
N GLY A 123 -1.85 -2.47 15.90
CA GLY A 123 -2.19 -3.66 15.11
C GLY A 123 -3.23 -3.40 14.02
N ILE A 124 -3.91 -4.46 13.58
CA ILE A 124 -4.89 -4.38 12.50
C ILE A 124 -6.27 -4.01 13.06
N GLN A 125 -6.86 -2.96 12.49
CA GLN A 125 -8.23 -2.55 12.72
C GLN A 125 -9.06 -2.76 11.45
N THR A 126 -10.26 -3.33 11.61
CA THR A 126 -11.26 -3.41 10.55
C THR A 126 -12.45 -2.51 10.85
N ILE A 127 -12.89 -1.77 9.84
CA ILE A 127 -14.06 -0.89 9.89
C ILE A 127 -15.03 -1.39 8.81
N VAL A 128 -16.20 -1.85 9.27
CA VAL A 128 -17.28 -2.38 8.43
C VAL A 128 -18.60 -2.08 9.13
N ASP A 129 -19.63 -1.71 8.38
CA ASP A 129 -20.97 -1.52 8.91
C ASP A 129 -21.74 -2.85 8.83
N LYS A 130 -21.95 -3.46 10.00
CA LYS A 130 -22.57 -4.80 10.14
C LYS A 130 -24.08 -4.76 10.23
N ARG A 131 -24.72 -3.59 10.07
CA ARG A 131 -26.18 -3.46 10.23
C ARG A 131 -26.97 -4.40 9.32
N VAL A 132 -26.48 -4.70 8.10
CA VAL A 132 -27.10 -5.69 7.21
C VAL A 132 -27.25 -7.05 7.89
N GLU A 133 -26.18 -7.54 8.52
CA GLU A 133 -26.15 -8.82 9.24
C GLU A 133 -26.99 -8.78 10.51
N GLU A 134 -26.98 -7.65 11.22
CA GLU A 134 -27.72 -7.46 12.47
C GLU A 134 -29.25 -7.51 12.23
N VAL A 135 -29.73 -6.89 11.15
CA VAL A 135 -31.17 -6.77 10.89
C VAL A 135 -31.76 -7.89 10.03
N ALA A 136 -30.93 -8.65 9.30
CA ALA A 136 -31.37 -9.75 8.43
C ALA A 136 -30.64 -11.08 8.70
N GLY A 137 -30.01 -11.23 9.86
CA GLY A 137 -29.12 -12.36 10.15
C GLY A 137 -29.80 -13.74 10.16
N GLU A 138 -31.06 -13.83 10.54
CA GLU A 138 -31.82 -15.09 10.49
C GLU A 138 -32.06 -15.56 9.06
N GLU A 139 -32.53 -14.65 8.22
CA GLU A 139 -32.74 -14.85 6.79
C GLU A 139 -31.42 -15.13 6.07
N MET A 140 -30.34 -14.47 6.49
CA MET A 140 -29.01 -14.68 5.95
C MET A 140 -28.50 -16.09 6.23
N ARG A 141 -28.61 -16.55 7.49
CA ARG A 141 -28.27 -17.93 7.87
C ARG A 141 -29.12 -18.96 7.14
N ALA A 142 -30.40 -18.66 6.90
CA ALA A 142 -31.27 -19.52 6.11
C ALA A 142 -30.84 -19.56 4.64
N ALA A 143 -30.53 -18.41 4.04
CA ALA A 143 -30.09 -18.30 2.65
C ALA A 143 -28.78 -19.04 2.36
N LEU A 144 -27.88 -19.13 3.35
CA LEU A 144 -26.64 -19.89 3.26
C LEU A 144 -26.82 -21.42 3.35
N GLN A 145 -28.02 -21.92 3.66
CA GLN A 145 -28.23 -23.37 3.74
C GLN A 145 -28.26 -24.03 2.36
N GLY A 146 -27.64 -25.22 2.27
CA GLY A 146 -27.66 -26.07 1.09
C GLY A 146 -26.75 -25.59 -0.05
N PRO A 147 -26.59 -26.42 -1.10
CA PRO A 147 -25.65 -26.14 -2.17
C PRO A 147 -26.06 -24.94 -3.03
N THR A 148 -25.12 -24.00 -3.20
CA THR A 148 -25.22 -22.83 -4.06
C THR A 148 -25.53 -23.25 -5.50
N GLY A 149 -26.42 -22.49 -6.16
CA GLY A 149 -26.82 -22.73 -7.55
C GLY A 149 -28.00 -23.69 -7.73
N THR A 150 -28.49 -24.33 -6.66
CA THR A 150 -29.75 -25.09 -6.70
C THR A 150 -30.97 -24.17 -6.68
N ALA A 151 -32.11 -24.66 -7.16
CA ALA A 151 -33.36 -23.91 -7.18
C ALA A 151 -33.86 -23.55 -5.77
N GLU A 152 -33.70 -24.46 -4.80
CA GLU A 152 -34.07 -24.22 -3.41
C GLU A 152 -33.20 -23.15 -2.76
N HIS A 153 -31.88 -23.20 -2.98
CA HIS A 153 -30.96 -22.16 -2.53
C HIS A 153 -31.30 -20.80 -3.17
N ALA A 154 -31.57 -20.77 -4.47
CA ALA A 154 -32.00 -19.55 -5.16
C ALA A 154 -33.30 -18.97 -4.59
N ALA A 155 -34.25 -19.83 -4.18
CA ALA A 155 -35.48 -19.38 -3.53
C ALA A 155 -35.21 -18.76 -2.14
N ARG A 156 -34.30 -19.34 -1.35
CA ARG A 156 -33.91 -18.77 -0.04
C ARG A 156 -33.16 -17.44 -0.18
N VAL A 157 -32.24 -17.33 -1.14
CA VAL A 157 -31.59 -16.06 -1.47
C VAL A 157 -32.63 -15.02 -1.91
N SER A 158 -33.60 -15.39 -2.75
CA SER A 158 -34.67 -14.47 -3.16
C SER A 158 -35.55 -14.01 -1.99
N ALA A 159 -35.78 -14.86 -0.98
CA ALA A 159 -36.48 -14.49 0.25
C ALA A 159 -35.66 -13.50 1.09
N LEU A 160 -34.34 -13.73 1.25
CA LEU A 160 -33.42 -12.79 1.90
C LEU A 160 -33.44 -11.42 1.20
N VAL A 161 -33.29 -11.38 -0.13
CA VAL A 161 -33.34 -10.12 -0.90
C VAL A 161 -34.66 -9.39 -0.69
N THR A 162 -35.79 -10.12 -0.60
CA THR A 162 -37.10 -9.51 -0.32
C THR A 162 -37.17 -8.85 1.05
N VAL A 163 -36.56 -9.45 2.08
CA VAL A 163 -36.48 -8.86 3.42
C VAL A 163 -35.53 -7.67 3.43
N GLN A 164 -34.34 -7.81 2.86
CA GLN A 164 -33.35 -6.74 2.75
C GLN A 164 -33.91 -5.50 2.06
N ARG A 165 -34.66 -5.66 0.95
CA ARG A 165 -35.33 -4.54 0.25
C ARG A 165 -36.25 -3.72 1.15
N ARG A 166 -36.95 -4.36 2.10
CA ARG A 166 -37.87 -3.67 3.02
C ARG A 166 -37.14 -2.89 4.10
N LEU A 167 -35.93 -3.33 4.47
CA LEU A 167 -35.10 -2.73 5.52
C LEU A 167 -34.13 -1.67 4.99
N ARG A 168 -33.81 -1.73 3.69
CA ARG A 168 -32.88 -0.82 3.02
C ARG A 168 -33.33 0.64 3.10
N ASN A 169 -32.43 1.52 3.52
CA ASN A 169 -32.64 2.97 3.70
C ASN A 169 -33.88 3.29 4.54
N ARG A 170 -34.07 2.52 5.61
CA ARG A 170 -35.12 2.73 6.62
C ARG A 170 -34.50 2.87 8.00
N SER A 171 -35.14 3.67 8.84
CA SER A 171 -34.81 3.72 10.27
C SER A 171 -34.96 2.33 10.90
N GLY A 172 -33.95 1.90 11.66
CA GLY A 172 -33.87 0.56 12.23
C GLY A 172 -33.49 -0.55 11.24
N GLY A 173 -33.20 -0.20 9.98
CA GLY A 173 -32.66 -1.11 8.98
C GLY A 173 -31.18 -0.85 8.72
N TYR A 174 -30.77 -0.94 7.45
CA TYR A 174 -29.41 -0.68 7.00
C TYR A 174 -29.40 0.35 5.86
N TRP A 175 -28.24 0.93 5.57
CA TRP A 175 -28.13 2.07 4.66
C TRP A 175 -27.12 1.84 3.55
N VAL A 176 -27.49 2.26 2.35
CA VAL A 176 -26.67 2.24 1.13
C VAL A 176 -26.85 3.56 0.37
N ALA A 177 -25.86 3.92 -0.45
CA ALA A 177 -25.96 5.07 -1.33
C ALA A 177 -26.93 4.75 -2.47
N ALA A 178 -28.11 5.36 -2.43
CA ALA A 178 -29.14 5.25 -3.47
C ALA A 178 -29.66 6.65 -3.81
N THR A 179 -30.97 6.89 -3.76
CA THR A 179 -31.57 8.19 -4.13
C THR A 179 -31.73 9.16 -2.96
N ASP A 180 -31.65 8.72 -1.71
CA ASP A 180 -31.75 9.60 -0.52
C ASP A 180 -30.35 10.08 -0.07
N PRO A 181 -30.05 11.39 -0.20
CA PRO A 181 -28.77 11.95 0.28
C PRO A 181 -28.56 11.81 1.78
N ALA A 182 -29.63 11.63 2.58
CA ALA A 182 -29.53 11.43 4.02
C ALA A 182 -28.85 10.10 4.40
N ALA A 183 -28.73 9.14 3.49
CA ALA A 183 -27.94 7.92 3.70
C ALA A 183 -26.48 8.23 4.09
N ALA A 184 -25.94 9.40 3.73
CA ALA A 184 -24.61 9.81 4.14
C ALA A 184 -24.47 9.99 5.67
N ASP A 185 -25.54 10.39 6.38
CA ASP A 185 -25.49 10.59 7.84
C ASP A 185 -25.29 9.29 8.62
N GLU A 186 -25.61 8.19 7.97
CA GLU A 186 -25.63 6.86 8.53
C GLU A 186 -24.29 6.14 8.31
N ALA A 187 -23.38 6.74 7.55
CA ALA A 187 -22.05 6.18 7.33
C ALA A 187 -21.20 6.23 8.62
N ILE A 188 -20.43 5.18 8.84
CA ILE A 188 -19.36 5.15 9.83
C ILE A 188 -18.24 6.04 9.31
N THR A 189 -17.83 7.01 10.11
CA THR A 189 -16.75 7.95 9.76
C THR A 189 -15.76 8.06 10.90
N GLY A 190 -14.50 8.26 10.57
CA GLY A 190 -13.48 8.56 11.57
C GLY A 190 -12.22 9.13 10.94
N THR A 191 -11.26 9.42 11.80
CA THR A 191 -9.96 9.98 11.44
C THR A 191 -8.90 9.30 12.29
N VAL A 192 -7.79 8.91 11.68
CA VAL A 192 -6.59 8.38 12.36
C VAL A 192 -5.37 9.22 11.99
N ASP A 193 -4.35 9.23 12.86
CA ASP A 193 -3.08 9.88 12.54
C ASP A 193 -2.39 9.11 11.41
N LEU A 194 -2.15 9.79 10.29
CA LEU A 194 -1.48 9.24 9.11
C LEU A 194 -0.09 8.67 9.45
N ALA A 195 0.57 9.19 10.48
CA ALA A 195 1.86 8.69 10.93
C ALA A 195 1.79 7.26 11.51
N GLN A 196 0.65 6.88 12.10
CA GLN A 196 0.39 5.55 12.66
C GLN A 196 -0.03 4.54 11.59
N VAL A 197 -0.58 4.98 10.45
CA VAL A 197 -1.04 4.07 9.41
C VAL A 197 0.12 3.61 8.53
N ARG A 198 0.42 2.31 8.57
CA ARG A 198 1.44 1.69 7.71
C ARG A 198 0.90 1.36 6.33
N GLN A 199 -0.31 0.83 6.28
CA GLN A 199 -0.97 0.37 5.07
C GLN A 199 -2.49 0.30 5.30
N ALA A 200 -3.24 0.35 4.21
CA ALA A 200 -4.69 0.21 4.22
C ALA A 200 -5.18 -0.63 3.04
N ALA A 201 -6.29 -1.32 3.23
CA ALA A 201 -7.02 -2.00 2.16
C ALA A 201 -8.50 -1.62 2.19
N LEU A 202 -9.07 -1.35 1.02
CA LEU A 202 -10.49 -1.10 0.81
C LEU A 202 -11.02 -2.22 -0.07
N LEU A 203 -12.00 -2.97 0.43
CA LEU A 203 -12.44 -4.23 -0.14
C LEU A 203 -13.96 -4.25 -0.28
N THR A 204 -14.44 -4.72 -1.42
CA THR A 204 -15.84 -5.18 -1.55
C THR A 204 -15.97 -6.58 -0.94
N ASP A 205 -17.20 -7.02 -0.66
CA ASP A 205 -17.46 -8.33 -0.04
C ASP A 205 -16.86 -9.49 -0.86
N GLY A 206 -16.88 -9.37 -2.19
CA GLY A 206 -16.27 -10.32 -3.12
C GLY A 206 -14.74 -10.36 -3.05
N ALA A 207 -14.08 -9.29 -2.60
CA ALA A 207 -12.63 -9.26 -2.39
C ALA A 207 -12.21 -9.66 -0.96
N SER A 208 -13.09 -9.52 0.03
CA SER A 208 -12.80 -9.92 1.41
C SER A 208 -13.11 -11.38 1.72
N ARG A 209 -13.75 -12.11 0.79
CA ARG A 209 -14.21 -13.51 0.95
C ARG A 209 -13.20 -14.46 1.58
N LEU A 210 -11.91 -14.36 1.22
CA LEU A 210 -10.87 -15.25 1.77
C LEU A 210 -10.76 -15.15 3.29
N VAL A 211 -11.13 -14.01 3.88
CA VAL A 211 -11.15 -13.79 5.32
C VAL A 211 -12.58 -14.01 5.83
N ASP A 212 -13.54 -13.20 5.38
CA ASP A 212 -14.87 -13.11 6.02
C ASP A 212 -15.74 -14.34 5.80
N SER A 213 -15.75 -14.89 4.59
CA SER A 213 -16.63 -16.00 4.23
C SER A 213 -15.93 -17.36 4.27
N PHE A 214 -14.64 -17.39 3.95
CA PHE A 214 -13.90 -18.64 3.73
C PHE A 214 -13.00 -19.00 4.91
N ASP A 215 -12.71 -18.06 5.82
CA ASP A 215 -11.81 -18.26 6.96
C ASP A 215 -10.48 -18.92 6.53
N ALA A 216 -10.01 -18.56 5.33
CA ALA A 216 -8.84 -19.14 4.69
C ALA A 216 -7.58 -18.31 4.97
N LEU A 217 -7.77 -17.02 5.26
CA LEU A 217 -6.73 -16.08 5.66
C LEU A 217 -7.21 -15.26 6.86
N SER A 218 -6.26 -14.81 7.67
CA SER A 218 -6.44 -13.67 8.58
C SER A 218 -6.29 -12.34 7.81
N TRP A 219 -6.70 -11.23 8.44
CA TRP A 219 -6.49 -9.90 7.87
C TRP A 219 -5.01 -9.56 7.68
N GLU A 220 -4.14 -9.99 8.60
CA GLU A 220 -2.69 -9.87 8.51
C GLU A 220 -2.17 -10.55 7.24
N GLN A 221 -2.58 -11.80 7.02
CA GLN A 221 -2.19 -12.57 5.85
C GLN A 221 -2.74 -11.97 4.55
N LEU A 222 -3.94 -11.39 4.58
CA LEU A 222 -4.51 -10.69 3.42
C LEU A 222 -3.69 -9.44 3.08
N LEU A 223 -3.30 -8.62 4.07
CA LEU A 223 -2.44 -7.45 3.83
C LEU A 223 -1.06 -7.86 3.32
N ASP A 224 -0.48 -8.94 3.84
CA ASP A 224 0.78 -9.49 3.34
C ASP A 224 0.67 -9.94 1.88
N LEU A 225 -0.43 -10.59 1.50
CA LEU A 225 -0.72 -10.96 0.12
C LEU A 225 -0.85 -9.71 -0.77
N LEU A 226 -1.61 -8.70 -0.35
CA LEU A 226 -1.76 -7.45 -1.10
C LEU A 226 -0.43 -6.73 -1.28
N ARG A 227 0.43 -6.73 -0.25
CA ARG A 227 1.77 -6.15 -0.29
C ARG A 227 2.72 -6.91 -1.22
N ALA A 228 2.67 -8.24 -1.19
CA ALA A 228 3.60 -9.09 -1.92
C ALA A 228 3.19 -9.34 -3.37
N GLU A 229 1.91 -9.51 -3.67
CA GLU A 229 1.45 -9.97 -4.99
C GLU A 229 0.37 -9.05 -5.59
N GLY A 230 -0.16 -8.12 -4.79
CA GLY A 230 -1.09 -7.10 -5.26
C GLY A 230 -2.56 -7.53 -5.27
N PRO A 231 -3.48 -6.56 -5.47
CA PRO A 231 -4.93 -6.79 -5.48
C PRO A 231 -5.42 -7.83 -6.50
N ALA A 232 -4.78 -7.93 -7.67
CA ALA A 232 -5.19 -8.90 -8.68
C ALA A 232 -4.93 -10.35 -8.22
N ALA A 233 -3.85 -10.58 -7.48
CA ALA A 233 -3.54 -11.90 -6.92
C ALA A 233 -4.53 -12.30 -5.82
N LEU A 234 -4.96 -11.35 -4.97
CA LEU A 234 -6.02 -11.58 -3.98
C LEU A 234 -7.31 -12.08 -4.67
N ILE A 235 -7.75 -11.39 -5.72
CA ILE A 235 -8.92 -11.79 -6.48
C ILE A 235 -8.71 -13.17 -7.13
N ALA A 236 -7.56 -13.40 -7.75
CA ALA A 236 -7.26 -14.69 -8.39
C ALA A 236 -7.34 -15.86 -7.40
N ARG A 237 -6.76 -15.72 -6.20
CA ARG A 237 -6.86 -16.73 -5.13
C ARG A 237 -8.28 -16.93 -4.62
N THR A 238 -9.07 -15.86 -4.57
CA THR A 238 -10.50 -15.95 -4.27
C THR A 238 -11.21 -16.82 -5.31
N ARG A 239 -10.93 -16.61 -6.60
CA ARG A 239 -11.49 -17.45 -7.68
C ARG A 239 -11.02 -18.90 -7.58
N GLU A 240 -9.76 -19.15 -7.25
CA GLU A 240 -9.25 -20.52 -7.04
C GLU A 240 -10.03 -21.25 -5.93
N ALA A 241 -10.28 -20.58 -4.81
CA ALA A 241 -11.11 -21.13 -3.73
C ALA A 241 -12.55 -21.40 -4.19
N GLU A 242 -13.18 -20.46 -4.91
CA GLU A 242 -14.53 -20.61 -5.46
C GLU A 242 -14.63 -21.75 -6.50
N LEU A 243 -13.58 -21.97 -7.29
CA LEU A 243 -13.49 -23.06 -8.27
C LEU A 243 -13.31 -24.42 -7.60
N ALA A 244 -12.58 -24.48 -6.48
CA ALA A 244 -12.35 -25.70 -5.70
C ALA A 244 -13.60 -26.17 -4.94
N ASP A 245 -14.54 -25.27 -4.66
CA ASP A 245 -15.81 -25.56 -3.97
C ASP A 245 -17.01 -25.02 -4.77
N PRO A 246 -17.29 -25.50 -6.00
CA PRO A 246 -18.18 -24.82 -6.94
C PRO A 246 -19.63 -24.68 -6.47
N VAL A 247 -20.06 -25.48 -5.49
CA VAL A 247 -21.41 -25.52 -4.94
C VAL A 247 -21.51 -24.99 -3.51
N GLY A 248 -20.44 -24.46 -2.91
CA GLY A 248 -20.53 -23.87 -1.57
C GLY A 248 -20.74 -24.87 -0.45
N GLU A 249 -20.30 -26.12 -0.61
CA GLU A 249 -20.41 -27.13 0.45
C GLU A 249 -19.40 -26.89 1.55
N ARG A 250 -18.17 -26.53 1.17
CA ARG A 250 -17.13 -26.18 2.14
C ARG A 250 -17.33 -24.76 2.68
N TRP A 251 -17.67 -23.83 1.80
CA TRP A 251 -17.84 -22.42 2.12
C TRP A 251 -19.20 -21.91 1.63
N PRO A 252 -20.25 -21.99 2.47
CA PRO A 252 -21.59 -21.54 2.15
C PRO A 252 -21.64 -20.09 1.65
N ARG A 253 -22.40 -19.83 0.58
CA ARG A 253 -22.47 -18.50 -0.05
C ARG A 253 -23.67 -18.30 -0.98
N PHE A 254 -24.12 -17.04 -1.13
CA PHE A 254 -25.31 -16.69 -1.93
C PHE A 254 -25.13 -16.89 -3.45
N LYS A 255 -23.90 -16.80 -3.94
CA LYS A 255 -23.54 -16.99 -5.35
C LYS A 255 -22.14 -17.56 -5.43
N ARG A 256 -21.85 -18.26 -6.52
CA ARG A 256 -20.56 -18.93 -6.72
C ARG A 256 -19.41 -17.93 -6.65
N SER A 257 -19.54 -16.83 -7.38
CA SER A 257 -18.57 -15.75 -7.51
C SER A 257 -19.31 -14.42 -7.55
N ASP A 258 -18.89 -13.50 -6.69
CA ASP A 258 -19.31 -12.10 -6.74
C ASP A 258 -18.34 -11.25 -7.56
N ASP A 259 -18.75 -10.07 -8.00
CA ASP A 259 -17.83 -9.00 -8.36
C ASP A 259 -16.87 -8.77 -7.19
N ALA A 260 -15.60 -8.53 -7.50
CA ALA A 260 -14.56 -8.43 -6.49
C ALA A 260 -13.64 -7.27 -6.81
N THR A 261 -13.53 -6.34 -5.87
CA THR A 261 -12.75 -5.12 -6.01
C THR A 261 -11.91 -4.85 -4.76
N ALA A 262 -10.63 -4.61 -4.98
CA ALA A 262 -9.67 -4.32 -3.93
C ALA A 262 -8.78 -3.13 -4.30
N ALA A 263 -8.68 -2.17 -3.39
CA ALA A 263 -7.64 -1.16 -3.39
C ALA A 263 -6.69 -1.41 -2.22
N TYR A 264 -5.38 -1.32 -2.49
CA TYR A 264 -4.33 -1.44 -1.50
C TYR A 264 -3.50 -0.16 -1.52
N VAL A 265 -3.29 0.42 -0.34
CA VAL A 265 -2.64 1.71 -0.15
C VAL A 265 -1.49 1.53 0.84
N ARG A 266 -0.31 2.00 0.45
CA ARG A 266 0.84 2.12 1.35
C ARG A 266 0.90 3.55 1.84
N ILE A 267 0.89 3.75 3.15
CA ILE A 267 0.80 5.08 3.76
C ILE A 267 2.13 5.44 4.42
N GLY A 268 2.57 6.68 4.18
CA GLY A 268 3.84 7.23 4.64
C GLY A 268 4.79 7.61 3.50
N GLN A 269 5.60 8.65 3.74
CA GLN A 269 6.68 9.04 2.83
C GLN A 269 7.84 8.05 2.99
N PRO A 270 8.28 7.38 1.91
CA PRO A 270 9.51 6.60 1.92
C PRO A 270 10.67 7.51 2.37
N ALA A 271 11.50 7.03 3.31
CA ALA A 271 12.70 7.77 3.70
C ALA A 271 13.54 8.11 2.46
N PRO A 272 14.05 9.36 2.35
CA PRO A 272 14.91 9.73 1.23
C PRO A 272 16.22 8.96 1.32
N HIS A 273 16.87 8.71 0.17
CA HIS A 273 18.21 8.15 0.18
C HIS A 273 19.19 9.01 0.98
N SER A 274 19.96 8.35 1.83
CA SER A 274 21.14 8.93 2.47
C SER A 274 22.40 8.36 1.80
N SER A 275 23.09 9.19 1.01
CA SER A 275 24.43 8.82 0.51
C SER A 275 25.42 8.73 1.67
N GLU A 276 26.48 7.93 1.55
CA GLU A 276 27.57 7.88 2.53
C GLU A 276 28.10 9.28 2.87
N GLY A 277 28.23 10.16 1.88
CA GLY A 277 28.62 11.55 2.10
C GLY A 277 27.68 12.31 3.03
N LYS A 278 26.36 12.15 2.86
CA LYS A 278 25.35 12.78 3.71
C LYS A 278 25.34 12.15 5.11
N ARG A 279 25.58 10.84 5.20
CA ARG A 279 25.70 10.11 6.48
C ARG A 279 26.91 10.55 7.29
N LEU A 280 28.04 10.82 6.65
CA LEU A 280 29.22 11.42 7.29
C LEU A 280 28.91 12.82 7.85
N GLU A 281 28.19 13.65 7.10
CA GLU A 281 27.76 14.98 7.56
C GLU A 281 26.79 14.90 8.75
N LEU A 282 25.82 13.99 8.69
CA LEU A 282 24.88 13.73 9.80
C LEU A 282 25.60 13.21 11.05
N GLY A 283 26.53 12.26 10.88
CA GLY A 283 27.36 11.76 11.99
C GLY A 283 28.14 12.87 12.68
N ARG A 284 28.73 13.79 11.90
CA ARG A 284 29.44 14.96 12.43
C ARG A 284 28.54 15.99 13.12
N ARG A 285 27.32 16.21 12.63
CA ARG A 285 26.38 17.23 13.15
C ARG A 285 25.50 16.74 14.30
N ALA A 286 25.04 15.50 14.24
CA ALA A 286 23.98 14.96 15.10
C ALA A 286 24.41 13.74 15.92
N GLY A 287 25.66 13.27 15.78
CA GLY A 287 26.17 12.10 16.52
C GLY A 287 25.60 10.76 16.04
N SER A 288 24.79 10.76 14.98
CA SER A 288 24.21 9.59 14.35
C SER A 288 24.21 9.75 12.83
N SER A 289 24.55 8.69 12.11
CA SER A 289 24.53 8.64 10.64
C SER A 289 23.16 8.25 10.05
N TRP A 290 22.13 8.06 10.87
CA TRP A 290 20.81 7.53 10.45
C TRP A 290 19.82 8.65 10.09
N GLY A 291 18.97 8.42 9.07
CA GLY A 291 17.74 9.17 8.90
C GLY A 291 16.66 8.81 9.94
N SER A 292 15.65 9.67 10.11
CA SER A 292 14.52 9.39 11.01
C SER A 292 13.77 8.13 10.57
N GLY A 293 13.75 7.10 11.42
CA GLY A 293 13.05 5.83 11.15
C GLY A 293 13.85 4.80 10.32
N GLU A 294 15.08 5.12 9.91
CA GLU A 294 15.96 4.18 9.23
C GLU A 294 16.68 3.25 10.22
N ARG A 295 16.88 2.00 9.82
CA ARG A 295 17.76 1.03 10.49
C ARG A 295 18.73 0.45 9.47
N ALA A 296 19.96 0.12 9.87
CA ALA A 296 20.79 -0.77 9.08
C ALA A 296 20.90 -2.15 9.69
N ASP A 297 20.79 -3.14 8.82
CA ASP A 297 21.03 -4.54 9.15
C ASP A 297 21.97 -5.17 8.10
N GLY A 298 22.25 -6.46 8.28
CA GLY A 298 22.99 -7.23 7.28
C GLY A 298 24.43 -6.78 7.10
N HIS A 299 25.06 -6.28 8.16
CA HIS A 299 26.46 -5.88 8.11
C HIS A 299 27.36 -7.05 7.69
N THR A 300 28.22 -6.83 6.71
CA THR A 300 29.29 -7.77 6.35
C THR A 300 30.60 -7.02 6.20
N ALA A 301 31.72 -7.72 6.40
CA ALA A 301 33.05 -7.19 6.18
C ALA A 301 33.99 -8.33 5.79
N ALA A 302 34.77 -8.13 4.74
CA ALA A 302 35.78 -9.08 4.29
C ALA A 302 36.88 -8.37 3.49
N VAL A 303 38.04 -9.00 3.37
CA VAL A 303 39.00 -8.66 2.33
C VAL A 303 38.51 -9.27 1.02
N ALA A 304 38.51 -8.48 -0.05
CA ALA A 304 38.07 -8.88 -1.37
C ALA A 304 38.96 -8.25 -2.44
N PRO A 305 39.12 -8.90 -3.61
CA PRO A 305 39.85 -8.31 -4.72
C PRO A 305 39.12 -7.07 -5.26
N ALA A 306 39.85 -5.99 -5.49
CA ALA A 306 39.30 -4.72 -5.96
C ALA A 306 38.76 -4.84 -7.40
N PRO A 307 37.46 -4.57 -7.63
CA PRO A 307 36.92 -4.40 -8.98
C PRO A 307 37.61 -3.25 -9.74
N GLN A 308 37.52 -3.26 -11.07
CA GLN A 308 38.23 -2.29 -11.91
C GLN A 308 37.90 -0.82 -11.59
N ASP A 309 36.63 -0.50 -11.33
CA ASP A 309 36.18 0.85 -10.99
C ASP A 309 36.59 1.26 -9.57
N VAL A 310 36.57 0.32 -8.63
CA VAL A 310 37.05 0.52 -7.25
C VAL A 310 38.56 0.74 -7.22
N ALA A 311 39.32 -0.08 -7.95
CA ALA A 311 40.78 0.03 -8.06
C ALA A 311 41.18 1.39 -8.63
N ALA A 312 40.50 1.82 -9.72
CA ALA A 312 40.70 3.15 -10.29
C ALA A 312 40.37 4.28 -9.30
N ALA A 313 39.31 4.13 -8.48
CA ALA A 313 38.96 5.12 -7.47
C ALA A 313 39.97 5.17 -6.30
N LEU A 314 40.50 4.02 -5.88
CA LEU A 314 41.46 3.91 -4.79
C LEU A 314 42.92 4.09 -5.21
N GLY A 315 43.20 4.19 -6.52
CA GLY A 315 44.56 4.36 -7.04
C GLY A 315 45.44 3.14 -6.86
N ILE A 316 44.86 1.94 -6.98
CA ILE A 316 45.50 0.63 -6.85
C ILE A 316 45.25 -0.19 -8.12
N GLU A 317 45.86 -1.37 -8.23
CA GLU A 317 45.66 -2.24 -9.38
C GLU A 317 44.39 -3.11 -9.22
N PRO A 318 43.66 -3.41 -10.30
CA PRO A 318 42.53 -4.34 -10.25
C PRO A 318 42.97 -5.70 -9.71
N GLY A 319 42.22 -6.21 -8.73
CA GLY A 319 42.54 -7.46 -8.04
C GLY A 319 43.36 -7.31 -6.76
N ASP A 320 43.90 -6.13 -6.46
CA ASP A 320 44.54 -5.84 -5.18
C ASP A 320 43.54 -6.01 -4.02
N ASP A 321 44.05 -6.43 -2.86
CA ASP A 321 43.22 -6.64 -1.67
C ASP A 321 42.70 -5.31 -1.10
N VAL A 322 41.38 -5.24 -0.92
CA VAL A 322 40.68 -4.13 -0.28
C VAL A 322 39.68 -4.67 0.73
N ILE A 323 39.42 -3.89 1.78
CA ILE A 323 38.35 -4.19 2.73
C ILE A 323 37.03 -3.77 2.08
N ARG A 324 36.11 -4.72 1.91
CA ARG A 324 34.74 -4.49 1.48
C ARG A 324 33.83 -4.62 2.70
N ARG A 325 33.13 -3.54 3.04
CA ARG A 325 32.06 -3.56 4.05
C ARG A 325 30.73 -3.30 3.39
N THR A 326 29.69 -4.04 3.77
CA THR A 326 28.32 -3.78 3.27
C THR A 326 27.32 -3.68 4.40
N CYS A 327 26.23 -2.97 4.14
CA CYS A 327 25.02 -3.00 4.95
C CYS A 327 23.83 -2.57 4.10
N ILE A 328 22.63 -2.88 4.57
CA ILE A 328 21.39 -2.45 3.94
C ILE A 328 20.59 -1.60 4.92
N TYR A 329 20.17 -0.43 4.43
CA TYR A 329 19.32 0.51 5.13
C TYR A 329 17.87 0.19 4.79
N ARG A 330 17.02 0.12 5.82
CA ARG A 330 15.59 -0.13 5.69
C ARG A 330 14.79 0.88 6.48
N ASP A 331 13.57 1.11 6.03
CA ASP A 331 12.51 1.76 6.80
C ASP A 331 11.24 0.88 6.72
N ARG A 332 10.12 1.37 7.25
CA ARG A 332 8.83 0.68 7.18
C ARG A 332 8.32 0.43 5.74
N HIS A 333 8.93 1.07 4.75
CA HIS A 333 8.59 0.94 3.33
C HIS A 333 9.50 -0.06 2.58
N GLY A 334 10.46 -0.69 3.26
CA GLY A 334 11.38 -1.69 2.71
C GLY A 334 12.81 -1.17 2.60
N ALA A 335 13.61 -1.74 1.69
CA ALA A 335 14.96 -1.27 1.43
C ALA A 335 14.96 0.22 1.01
N VAL A 336 15.83 1.00 1.64
CA VAL A 336 16.11 2.40 1.29
C VAL A 336 17.35 2.46 0.41
N ALA A 337 18.42 1.79 0.83
CA ALA A 337 19.65 1.68 0.08
C ALA A 337 20.49 0.47 0.53
N HIS A 338 21.27 -0.10 -0.39
CA HIS A 338 22.36 -1.00 -0.06
C HIS A 338 23.68 -0.24 -0.21
N SER A 339 24.49 -0.22 0.84
CA SER A 339 25.74 0.55 0.92
C SER A 339 26.93 -0.40 0.89
N THR A 340 27.95 -0.09 0.08
CA THR A 340 29.22 -0.80 0.01
C THR A 340 30.37 0.19 0.15
N SER A 341 31.17 0.02 1.19
CA SER A 341 32.37 0.82 1.44
C SER A 341 33.60 0.00 1.08
N TRP A 342 34.43 0.52 0.18
CA TRP A 342 35.71 -0.06 -0.22
C TRP A 342 36.86 0.74 0.39
N ILE A 343 37.64 0.10 1.25
CA ILE A 343 38.68 0.74 2.07
C ILE A 343 40.02 0.05 1.80
N GLN A 344 41.11 0.82 1.76
CA GLN A 344 42.44 0.25 1.56
C GLN A 344 42.82 -0.71 2.69
N VAL A 345 43.37 -1.88 2.34
CA VAL A 345 43.66 -2.95 3.30
C VAL A 345 44.70 -2.57 4.36
N GLU A 346 45.57 -1.60 4.08
CA GLU A 346 46.56 -1.07 5.04
C GLU A 346 45.93 -0.56 6.34
N PHE A 347 44.67 -0.11 6.31
CA PHE A 347 43.96 0.36 7.50
C PHE A 347 43.52 -0.77 8.44
N ALA A 348 43.54 -2.04 7.99
CA ALA A 348 43.14 -3.17 8.82
C ALA A 348 44.02 -3.34 10.07
N GLU A 349 45.31 -3.01 9.98
CA GLU A 349 46.24 -3.15 11.11
C GLU A 349 45.95 -2.12 12.21
N ALA A 350 45.76 -0.86 11.82
CA ALA A 350 45.44 0.23 12.75
C ALA A 350 43.98 0.21 13.22
N VAL A 351 43.06 -0.28 12.38
CA VAL A 351 41.61 -0.30 12.66
C VAL A 351 41.03 -1.70 12.41
N PRO A 352 41.31 -2.70 13.28
CA PRO A 352 40.83 -4.07 13.08
C PRO A 352 39.29 -4.18 12.98
N ALA A 353 38.55 -3.25 13.58
CA ALA A 353 37.10 -3.17 13.51
C ALA A 353 36.56 -3.08 12.07
N LEU A 354 37.36 -2.59 11.11
CA LEU A 354 36.97 -2.54 9.69
C LEU A 354 36.76 -3.93 9.07
N LEU A 355 37.34 -4.99 9.66
CA LEU A 355 37.13 -6.37 9.24
C LEU A 355 35.97 -7.06 9.98
N CYS A 356 35.33 -6.40 10.95
CA CYS A 356 34.21 -6.99 11.69
C CYS A 356 32.89 -6.75 10.96
N GLY A 357 32.16 -7.82 10.64
CA GLY A 357 30.84 -7.78 9.99
C GLY A 357 29.70 -7.28 10.90
N SER A 358 29.97 -6.33 11.78
CA SER A 358 29.01 -5.70 12.68
C SER A 358 29.04 -4.18 12.51
N HIS A 359 28.04 -3.51 13.07
CA HIS A 359 27.98 -2.06 13.11
C HIS A 359 29.23 -1.47 13.81
N LEU A 360 29.84 -0.45 13.21
CA LEU A 360 31.02 0.22 13.76
C LEU A 360 30.64 1.11 14.94
N VAL A 361 31.25 0.87 16.10
CA VAL A 361 31.04 1.71 17.29
C VAL A 361 32.00 2.91 17.23
N GLY A 362 31.48 4.10 17.51
CA GLY A 362 32.30 5.31 17.62
C GLY A 362 32.45 6.14 16.34
N GLY A 363 31.71 5.82 15.29
CA GLY A 363 31.61 6.61 14.06
C GLY A 363 31.63 5.77 12.78
N THR A 364 31.77 6.45 11.66
CA THR A 364 32.00 5.83 10.34
C THR A 364 33.40 5.23 10.23
N SER A 365 33.67 4.44 9.19
CA SER A 365 35.02 3.97 8.84
C SER A 365 36.03 5.12 8.75
N LEU A 366 35.66 6.23 8.11
CA LEU A 366 36.49 7.43 8.00
C LEU A 366 36.80 8.07 9.36
N ASP A 367 35.86 8.05 10.31
CA ASP A 367 36.08 8.60 11.66
C ASP A 367 37.07 7.73 12.46
N LEU A 368 36.99 6.41 12.30
CA LEU A 368 37.93 5.48 12.94
C LEU A 368 39.32 5.58 12.31
N ILE A 369 39.42 5.62 10.98
CA ILE A 369 40.69 5.82 10.26
C ILE A 369 41.35 7.13 10.70
N ALA A 370 40.60 8.23 10.75
CA ALA A 370 41.14 9.52 11.16
C ALA A 370 41.66 9.49 12.61
N ARG A 371 40.97 8.78 13.51
CA ARG A 371 41.35 8.66 14.92
C ARG A 371 42.61 7.85 15.14
N GLU A 372 42.70 6.67 14.50
CA GLU A 372 43.80 5.73 14.75
C GLU A 372 45.05 6.03 13.91
N THR A 373 44.88 6.66 12.75
CA THR A 373 46.01 6.93 11.82
C THR A 373 46.35 8.41 11.66
N GLY A 374 45.49 9.31 12.13
CA GLY A 374 45.59 10.75 11.88
C GLY A 374 45.21 11.17 10.44
N ARG A 375 44.93 10.23 9.53
CA ARG A 375 44.56 10.52 8.14
C ARG A 375 43.09 10.89 8.03
N GLN A 376 42.82 12.18 7.90
CA GLN A 376 41.47 12.72 7.86
C GLN A 376 41.00 12.95 6.42
N ALA A 377 39.76 12.54 6.10
CA ALA A 377 39.11 12.89 4.83
C ALA A 377 38.83 14.39 4.76
N VAL A 378 39.45 15.08 3.79
CA VAL A 378 39.31 16.53 3.59
C VAL A 378 38.62 16.90 2.28
N GLN A 379 38.62 16.00 1.31
CA GLN A 379 37.93 16.19 0.04
C GLN A 379 37.07 14.97 -0.27
N ARG A 380 35.86 15.24 -0.76
CA ARG A 380 34.88 14.25 -1.20
C ARG A 380 34.44 14.59 -2.63
N THR A 381 34.46 13.60 -3.51
CA THR A 381 33.87 13.71 -4.85
C THR A 381 32.69 12.77 -4.96
N ASN A 382 31.50 13.30 -5.26
CA ASN A 382 30.28 12.53 -5.42
C ASN A 382 29.94 12.35 -6.90
N LYS A 383 29.45 11.17 -7.27
CA LYS A 383 28.85 10.88 -8.58
C LYS A 383 27.49 10.23 -8.38
N THR A 384 26.51 10.64 -9.17
CA THR A 384 25.17 10.05 -9.17
C THR A 384 24.79 9.64 -10.58
N THR A 385 24.38 8.40 -10.73
CA THR A 385 23.82 7.87 -11.98
C THR A 385 22.50 7.16 -11.70
N ALA A 386 21.74 6.88 -12.76
CA ALA A 386 20.54 6.06 -12.70
C ALA A 386 20.65 4.95 -13.73
N ARG A 387 20.09 3.78 -13.42
CA ARG A 387 20.01 2.66 -14.36
C ARG A 387 18.89 1.71 -13.96
N ILE A 388 18.50 0.82 -14.87
CA ILE A 388 17.65 -0.32 -14.53
C ILE A 388 18.44 -1.25 -13.60
N ALA A 389 17.76 -1.75 -12.55
CA ALA A 389 18.32 -2.72 -11.63
C ALA A 389 18.74 -4.00 -12.38
N THR A 390 19.96 -4.46 -12.13
CA THR A 390 20.38 -5.81 -12.52
C THR A 390 19.78 -6.83 -11.56
N THR A 391 19.92 -8.12 -11.88
CA THR A 391 19.54 -9.20 -10.97
C THR A 391 20.25 -9.10 -9.61
N GLU A 392 21.52 -8.68 -9.60
CA GLU A 392 22.27 -8.50 -8.35
C GLU A 392 21.73 -7.32 -7.53
N ASP A 393 21.44 -6.17 -8.16
CA ASP A 393 20.85 -5.04 -7.41
C ASP A 393 19.48 -5.40 -6.87
N ALA A 394 18.67 -6.09 -7.65
CA ALA A 394 17.35 -6.54 -7.23
C ALA A 394 17.46 -7.45 -5.99
N GLN A 395 18.45 -8.34 -5.95
CA GLN A 395 18.71 -9.16 -4.78
C GLN A 395 19.18 -8.30 -3.58
N LEU A 396 20.12 -7.38 -3.79
CA LEU A 396 20.66 -6.51 -2.74
C LEU A 396 19.63 -5.52 -2.18
N LEU A 397 18.66 -5.10 -2.99
CA LEU A 397 17.59 -4.17 -2.63
C LEU A 397 16.26 -4.87 -2.33
N GLU A 398 16.25 -6.21 -2.27
CA GLU A 398 15.08 -7.02 -1.94
C GLU A 398 13.87 -6.74 -2.87
N LEU A 399 14.16 -6.44 -4.14
CA LEU A 399 13.16 -6.22 -5.17
C LEU A 399 12.62 -7.54 -5.69
N GLN A 400 11.42 -7.50 -6.27
CA GLN A 400 10.85 -8.71 -6.86
C GLN A 400 11.70 -9.21 -8.04
N PRO A 401 11.92 -10.52 -8.18
CA PRO A 401 12.63 -11.07 -9.33
C PRO A 401 11.94 -10.71 -10.65
N GLY A 402 12.73 -10.29 -11.65
CA GLY A 402 12.22 -9.95 -12.99
C GLY A 402 11.60 -8.56 -13.12
N THR A 403 11.70 -7.71 -12.10
CA THR A 403 11.25 -6.31 -12.18
C THR A 403 12.10 -5.47 -13.13
N ASN A 404 11.49 -4.48 -13.79
CA ASN A 404 12.18 -3.48 -14.61
C ASN A 404 12.19 -2.12 -13.89
N GLU A 405 12.76 -2.10 -12.68
CA GLU A 405 12.76 -0.93 -11.81
C GLU A 405 14.02 -0.07 -11.99
N ALA A 406 13.85 1.25 -11.95
CA ALA A 406 14.97 2.19 -12.00
C ALA A 406 15.55 2.43 -10.60
N ILE A 407 16.86 2.33 -10.48
CA ILE A 407 17.60 2.60 -9.24
C ILE A 407 18.56 3.78 -9.43
N LEU A 408 18.89 4.44 -8.31
CA LEU A 408 19.98 5.39 -8.25
C LEU A 408 21.26 4.67 -7.82
N VAL A 409 22.39 5.03 -8.43
CA VAL A 409 23.72 4.59 -7.98
C VAL A 409 24.50 5.83 -7.60
N LEU A 410 24.84 5.93 -6.33
CA LEU A 410 25.59 7.04 -5.77
C LEU A 410 26.97 6.52 -5.40
N SER A 411 28.03 7.20 -5.82
CA SER A 411 29.37 6.90 -5.34
C SER A 411 30.07 8.10 -4.76
N ALA A 412 30.90 7.87 -3.75
CA ALA A 412 31.62 8.89 -3.02
C ALA A 412 33.08 8.47 -2.86
N ARG A 413 34.00 9.28 -3.37
CA ARG A 413 35.45 9.09 -3.19
C ARG A 413 35.97 10.06 -2.14
N PHE A 414 36.66 9.53 -1.13
CA PHE A 414 37.24 10.31 -0.03
C PHE A 414 38.77 10.26 -0.07
N VAL A 415 39.40 11.43 0.02
CA VAL A 415 40.87 11.57 0.02
C VAL A 415 41.35 12.42 1.19
N ASP A 416 42.58 12.18 1.64
CA ASP A 416 43.27 12.96 2.67
C ASP A 416 43.93 14.25 2.13
N ARG A 417 44.62 15.00 3.00
CA ARG A 417 45.29 16.27 2.64
C ARG A 417 46.40 16.11 1.61
N GLU A 418 47.01 14.93 1.55
CA GLU A 418 48.04 14.60 0.57
C GLU A 418 47.43 14.08 -0.74
N GLY A 419 46.09 14.06 -0.86
CA GLY A 419 45.38 13.58 -2.04
C GLY A 419 45.32 12.05 -2.14
N ARG A 420 45.70 11.32 -1.09
CA ARG A 420 45.69 9.85 -1.08
C ARG A 420 44.28 9.35 -0.75
N PRO A 421 43.78 8.33 -1.46
CA PRO A 421 42.47 7.73 -1.17
C PRO A 421 42.41 7.10 0.22
N LEU A 422 41.24 7.24 0.85
CA LEU A 422 40.91 6.58 2.12
C LEU A 422 39.82 5.54 1.91
N GLU A 423 38.76 5.93 1.19
CA GLU A 423 37.57 5.12 1.00
C GLU A 423 36.87 5.48 -0.31
N TYR A 424 36.26 4.47 -0.93
CA TYR A 424 35.33 4.63 -2.03
C TYR A 424 34.00 3.94 -1.71
N GLY A 425 32.97 4.76 -1.54
CA GLY A 425 31.61 4.36 -1.25
C GLY A 425 30.78 4.14 -2.50
N VAL A 426 29.93 3.11 -2.48
CA VAL A 426 28.89 2.87 -3.50
C VAL A 426 27.58 2.53 -2.81
N ASP A 427 26.57 3.38 -3.01
CA ASP A 427 25.20 3.19 -2.54
C ASP A 427 24.26 2.93 -3.72
N LEU A 428 23.54 1.81 -3.64
CA LEU A 428 22.40 1.51 -4.50
C LEU A 428 21.15 2.02 -3.81
N GLY A 429 20.46 2.98 -4.42
CA GLY A 429 19.21 3.52 -3.94
C GLY A 429 18.01 2.72 -4.49
N ALA A 430 17.15 2.24 -3.60
CA ALA A 430 15.91 1.56 -3.97
C ALA A 430 14.95 2.43 -4.82
N PRO A 431 14.10 1.81 -5.67
CA PRO A 431 13.10 2.52 -6.47
C PRO A 431 12.09 3.30 -5.62
N GLY A 432 11.51 4.37 -6.18
CA GLY A 432 10.45 5.16 -5.52
C GLY A 432 10.90 6.01 -4.33
N ARG A 433 12.20 6.10 -4.08
CA ARG A 433 12.81 6.91 -3.03
C ARG A 433 13.29 8.26 -3.58
N THR A 434 13.35 9.27 -2.72
CA THR A 434 13.80 10.63 -3.08
C THR A 434 15.26 10.84 -2.69
N ARG A 435 16.06 11.53 -3.51
CA ARG A 435 17.38 12.03 -3.12
C ARG A 435 17.32 13.53 -2.85
N ILE A 436 17.70 13.95 -1.64
CA ILE A 436 17.70 15.37 -1.23
C ILE A 436 19.15 15.82 -1.02
N GLU A 437 19.59 16.79 -1.84
CA GLU A 437 20.83 17.54 -1.68
C GLU A 437 20.54 18.95 -1.16
N THR A 438 21.32 19.40 -0.18
CA THR A 438 21.25 20.76 0.38
C THR A 438 22.66 21.32 0.37
N ALA A 439 22.85 22.47 -0.26
CA ALA A 439 24.13 23.16 -0.31
C ALA A 439 23.96 24.59 0.21
N ASP A 440 24.85 25.02 1.10
CA ASP A 440 24.91 26.40 1.54
C ASP A 440 25.37 27.28 0.37
N THR A 441 24.61 28.33 0.03
CA THR A 441 24.87 29.21 -1.11
C THR A 441 25.81 30.38 -0.77
N THR A 442 26.38 30.40 0.43
CA THR A 442 27.32 31.43 0.87
C THR A 442 28.75 31.01 0.52
N CYS A 443 29.34 31.72 -0.45
CA CYS A 443 30.77 31.72 -0.77
C CYS A 443 31.64 32.15 0.41
#